data_AF-A0A4R4ZPN3-F1
#
_entry.id   AF-A0A4R4ZPN3-F1
#
_cell.length_a   1.000
_cell.length_b   1.000
_cell.length_c   1.000
_cell.angle_alpha   90.00
_cell.angle_beta   90.00
_cell.angle_gamma   90.00
#
_symmetry.space_group_name_H-M   'P 1'
#
loop_
_entity.id
_entity.type
_entity.pdbx_description
1 polymer ?
#
loop_
_entity_poly.entity_id
_entity_poly.type
_entity_poly.pdbx_seq_one_letter_code
_entity_poly.pdbx_strand_id
1 'polypeptide(L)'
;MNDHEVHEECMRLLRDGLPVPAPAAFDEGRDYLPLGLDMDGDVAVVTFLHQWGDAASAFIEGWTFHRRDGEWRELGGAGGSAPDEPLARRSSGEMGRHLLKYGSGRTVRNSNRLLPWGAKWVNEARLRASAEVAAVRVGKRVLDVAEHGHVVVVWGARRGPVVEALASDGSVLDAMDLDRPSVPARSQA
;
A
#
# COMPACT_ATOMS: atom_id res chain seq x y z
N MET A 1 13.13 -3.84 -17.33
CA MET A 1 11.95 -4.10 -16.50
C MET A 1 10.85 -4.58 -17.42
N ASN A 2 10.31 -5.76 -17.15
CA ASN A 2 9.22 -6.29 -17.95
C ASN A 2 7.92 -5.93 -17.23
N ASP A 3 7.34 -4.77 -17.54
CA ASP A 3 6.05 -4.31 -16.96
C ASP A 3 4.96 -5.39 -17.08
N HIS A 4 5.10 -6.28 -18.07
CA HIS A 4 4.25 -7.46 -18.24
C HIS A 4 4.34 -8.45 -17.06
N GLU A 5 5.53 -8.72 -16.51
CA GLU A 5 5.70 -9.64 -15.37
C GLU A 5 5.08 -9.07 -14.09
N VAL A 6 5.27 -7.78 -13.83
CA VAL A 6 4.66 -7.09 -12.67
C VAL A 6 3.15 -7.08 -12.81
N HIS A 7 2.62 -6.86 -14.02
CA HIS A 7 1.19 -6.92 -14.29
C HIS A 7 0.59 -8.32 -14.09
N GLU A 8 1.24 -9.36 -14.60
CA GLU A 8 0.83 -10.76 -14.36
C GLU A 8 0.82 -11.09 -12.85
N GLU A 9 1.84 -10.64 -12.12
CA GLU A 9 1.91 -10.79 -10.67
C GLU A 9 0.79 -10.02 -9.95
N CYS A 10 0.43 -8.81 -10.42
CA CYS A 10 -0.75 -8.10 -9.92
C CYS A 10 -2.01 -8.94 -10.10
N MET A 11 -2.22 -9.53 -11.29
CA MET A 11 -3.39 -10.37 -11.57
C MET A 11 -3.43 -11.62 -10.70
N ARG A 12 -2.27 -12.22 -10.40
CA ARG A 12 -2.14 -13.31 -9.45
C ARG A 12 -2.52 -12.85 -8.04
N LEU A 13 -1.95 -11.75 -7.56
CA LEU A 13 -2.22 -11.21 -6.22
C LEU A 13 -3.69 -10.80 -6.02
N LEU A 14 -4.32 -10.22 -7.04
CA LEU A 14 -5.75 -9.87 -6.99
C LEU A 14 -6.68 -11.08 -6.94
N ARG A 15 -6.20 -12.25 -7.38
CA ARG A 15 -6.94 -13.51 -7.36
C ARG A 15 -6.71 -14.29 -6.07
N ASP A 16 -5.45 -14.42 -5.68
CA ASP A 16 -5.01 -15.38 -4.67
C ASP A 16 -4.63 -14.70 -3.34
N GLY A 17 -4.47 -13.37 -3.33
CA GLY A 17 -3.94 -12.61 -2.20
C GLY A 17 -2.42 -12.58 -2.13
N LEU A 18 -1.90 -11.85 -1.14
CA LEU A 18 -0.48 -11.89 -0.79
C LEU A 18 -0.09 -13.30 -0.27
N PRO A 19 1.13 -13.77 -0.55
CA PRO A 19 1.64 -14.99 0.06
C PRO A 19 1.59 -14.93 1.60
N VAL A 20 1.43 -16.09 2.24
CA VAL A 20 1.46 -16.25 3.70
C VAL A 20 2.56 -17.27 4.04
N PRO A 21 3.68 -16.86 4.67
CA PRO A 21 4.02 -15.49 5.05
C PRO A 21 4.30 -14.59 3.83
N ALA A 22 4.14 -13.28 4.01
CA ALA A 22 4.50 -12.31 2.98
C ALA A 22 6.02 -12.31 2.75
N PRO A 23 6.50 -12.06 1.51
CA PRO A 23 7.93 -12.02 1.22
C PRO A 23 8.67 -10.97 2.05
N ALA A 24 9.77 -11.37 2.70
CA ALA A 24 10.62 -10.47 3.50
C ALA A 24 11.99 -10.18 2.86
N ALA A 25 12.28 -10.80 1.72
CA ALA A 25 13.51 -10.62 0.94
C ALA A 25 13.23 -10.89 -0.55
N PHE A 26 14.07 -10.34 -1.43
CA PHE A 26 13.98 -10.58 -2.87
C PHE A 26 14.37 -12.03 -3.20
N ASP A 27 13.62 -12.64 -4.11
CA ASP A 27 14.01 -13.93 -4.70
C ASP A 27 15.20 -13.73 -5.65
N GLU A 28 16.06 -14.75 -5.79
CA GLU A 28 17.15 -14.72 -6.76
C GLU A 28 16.64 -14.44 -8.17
N GLY A 29 17.17 -13.40 -8.81
CA GLY A 29 16.80 -13.01 -10.18
C GLY A 29 15.53 -12.17 -10.30
N ARG A 30 14.85 -11.83 -9.20
CA ARG A 30 13.72 -10.88 -9.21
C ARG A 30 14.15 -9.52 -8.69
N ASP A 31 13.79 -8.47 -9.43
CA ASP A 31 14.06 -7.05 -9.10
C ASP A 31 12.86 -6.34 -8.44
N TYR A 32 11.79 -7.09 -8.11
CA TYR A 32 10.61 -6.60 -7.42
C TYR A 32 10.16 -7.53 -6.29
N LEU A 33 9.48 -6.96 -5.29
CA LEU A 33 8.93 -7.65 -4.12
C LEU A 33 7.54 -7.10 -3.77
N PRO A 34 6.47 -7.93 -3.74
CA PRO A 34 5.15 -7.49 -3.30
C PRO A 34 5.13 -7.04 -1.84
N LEU A 35 4.73 -5.79 -1.59
CA LEU A 35 4.68 -5.19 -0.25
C LEU A 35 3.28 -5.14 0.36
N GLY A 36 2.23 -5.13 -0.46
CA GLY A 36 0.90 -4.77 0.04
C GLY A 36 -0.19 -4.98 -0.99
N LEU A 37 -1.35 -5.41 -0.51
CA LEU A 37 -2.58 -5.53 -1.26
C LEU A 37 -3.74 -5.07 -0.37
N ASP A 38 -4.59 -4.20 -0.87
CA ASP A 38 -5.90 -3.92 -0.27
C ASP A 38 -6.97 -3.89 -1.35
N MET A 39 -8.17 -4.33 -0.99
CA MET A 39 -9.34 -4.40 -1.85
C MET A 39 -10.55 -3.82 -1.12
N ASP A 40 -11.24 -2.89 -1.78
CA ASP A 40 -12.47 -2.28 -1.29
C ASP A 40 -13.59 -2.43 -2.32
N GLY A 41 -14.35 -3.52 -2.20
CA GLY A 41 -15.42 -3.85 -3.12
C GLY A 41 -14.92 -4.04 -4.56
N ASP A 42 -15.06 -3.01 -5.38
CA ASP A 42 -14.69 -3.02 -6.79
C ASP A 42 -13.38 -2.27 -7.09
N VAL A 43 -12.64 -1.80 -6.10
CA VAL A 43 -11.32 -1.19 -6.31
C VAL A 43 -10.24 -1.94 -5.54
N ALA A 44 -9.02 -1.90 -6.06
CA ALA A 44 -7.88 -2.54 -5.42
C ALA A 44 -6.60 -1.72 -5.66
N VAL A 45 -5.60 -1.96 -4.81
CA VAL A 45 -4.25 -1.45 -5.02
C VAL A 45 -3.24 -2.53 -4.62
N VAL A 46 -2.19 -2.68 -5.41
CA VAL A 46 -1.05 -3.54 -5.13
C VAL A 46 0.20 -2.67 -5.07
N THR A 47 1.07 -2.87 -4.08
CA THR A 47 2.34 -2.15 -3.99
C THR A 47 3.52 -3.09 -4.08
N PHE A 48 4.58 -2.64 -4.74
CA PHE A 48 5.84 -3.37 -4.90
C PHE A 48 7.01 -2.51 -4.47
N LEU A 49 8.01 -3.13 -3.84
CA LEU A 49 9.35 -2.59 -3.74
C LEU A 49 10.13 -3.04 -4.96
N HIS A 50 10.79 -2.11 -5.63
CA HIS A 50 11.68 -2.39 -6.74
C HIS A 50 13.11 -2.00 -6.36
N GLN A 51 14.08 -2.81 -6.77
CA GLN A 51 15.49 -2.55 -6.56
C GLN A 51 16.27 -2.77 -7.86
N TRP A 52 16.98 -1.74 -8.32
CA TRP A 52 17.94 -1.85 -9.41
C TRP A 52 19.35 -1.91 -8.87
N GLY A 53 20.10 -2.96 -9.20
CA GLY A 53 21.54 -3.02 -8.93
C GLY A 53 21.88 -2.75 -7.46
N ASP A 54 22.67 -1.71 -7.20
CA ASP A 54 23.03 -1.28 -5.85
C ASP A 54 21.84 -0.68 -5.07
N ALA A 55 21.75 -0.98 -3.78
CA ALA A 55 20.59 -0.70 -2.92
C ALA A 55 20.15 0.79 -2.83
N ALA A 56 20.95 1.73 -3.36
CA ALA A 56 20.70 3.17 -3.28
C ALA A 56 19.57 3.68 -4.21
N SER A 57 19.07 2.85 -5.14
CA SER A 57 18.09 3.27 -6.16
C SER A 57 16.70 2.63 -5.99
N ALA A 58 16.36 2.14 -4.78
CA ALA A 58 15.08 1.48 -4.55
C ALA A 58 13.88 2.44 -4.61
N PHE A 59 12.77 1.99 -5.19
CA PHE A 59 11.52 2.75 -5.23
C PHE A 59 10.33 1.85 -4.91
N ILE A 60 9.25 2.46 -4.43
CA ILE A 60 7.99 1.78 -4.16
C ILE A 60 6.95 2.26 -5.16
N GLU A 61 6.39 1.32 -5.90
CA GLU A 61 5.30 1.55 -6.85
C GLU A 61 3.98 1.06 -6.30
N GLY A 62 2.89 1.74 -6.67
CA GLY A 62 1.52 1.29 -6.43
C GLY A 62 0.74 1.20 -7.72
N TRP A 63 0.11 0.06 -7.97
CA TRP A 63 -0.73 -0.26 -9.12
C TRP A 63 -2.19 -0.29 -8.68
N THR A 64 -3.02 0.55 -9.28
CA THR A 64 -4.44 0.71 -8.90
C THR A 64 -5.35 0.02 -9.90
N PHE A 65 -6.36 -0.69 -9.41
CA PHE A 65 -7.29 -1.46 -10.21
C PHE A 65 -8.75 -1.14 -9.91
N HIS A 66 -9.60 -1.41 -10.88
CA HIS A 66 -11.05 -1.40 -10.73
C HIS A 66 -11.65 -2.65 -11.39
N ARG A 67 -12.55 -3.32 -10.68
CA ARG A 67 -13.27 -4.48 -11.15
C ARG A 67 -14.52 -4.03 -11.90
N ARG A 68 -14.62 -4.41 -13.17
CA ARG A 68 -15.77 -4.13 -14.02
C ARG A 68 -16.13 -5.38 -14.81
N ASP A 69 -17.42 -5.71 -14.84
CA ASP A 69 -17.95 -6.86 -15.57
C ASP A 69 -17.26 -8.19 -15.16
N GLY A 70 -16.90 -8.29 -13.88
CA GLY A 70 -16.22 -9.46 -13.29
C GLY A 70 -14.70 -9.46 -13.39
N GLU A 71 -14.11 -8.59 -14.21
CA GLU A 71 -12.68 -8.53 -14.52
C GLU A 71 -11.98 -7.35 -13.86
N TRP A 72 -10.76 -7.56 -13.38
CA TRP A 72 -9.89 -6.49 -12.91
C TRP A 72 -9.27 -5.75 -14.10
N ARG A 73 -9.30 -4.42 -14.05
CA ARG A 73 -8.65 -3.55 -15.02
C ARG A 73 -7.76 -2.56 -14.31
N GLU A 74 -6.54 -2.43 -14.82
CA GLU A 74 -5.60 -1.44 -14.36
C GLU A 74 -6.10 -0.02 -14.70
N LEU A 75 -6.01 0.87 -13.72
CA LEU A 75 -6.30 2.30 -13.89
C LEU A 75 -5.02 3.14 -14.03
N GLY A 76 -3.88 2.57 -13.65
CA GLY A 76 -2.57 3.20 -13.58
C GLY A 76 -2.00 3.14 -12.17
N GLY A 77 -0.88 3.84 -11.98
CA GLY A 77 -0.12 3.78 -10.75
C GLY A 77 0.80 4.98 -10.56
N ALA A 78 1.49 5.00 -9.43
CA ALA A 78 2.53 5.99 -9.15
C ALA A 78 3.65 5.39 -8.32
N GLY A 79 4.88 5.78 -8.61
CA GLY A 79 6.07 5.44 -7.85
C GLY A 79 6.55 6.58 -6.96
N GLY A 80 7.27 6.23 -5.90
CA GLY A 80 8.03 7.18 -5.09
C GLY A 80 9.28 6.52 -4.54
N SER A 81 10.26 7.31 -4.10
CA SER A 81 11.48 6.79 -3.47
C SER A 81 11.13 5.89 -2.29
N ALA A 82 11.80 4.75 -2.18
CA ALA A 82 11.67 3.90 -1.00
C ALA A 82 12.35 4.58 0.20
N PRO A 83 11.88 4.34 1.45
CA PRO A 83 12.62 4.74 2.63
C PRO A 83 13.93 3.94 2.76
N ASP A 84 14.89 4.48 3.52
CA ASP A 84 16.11 3.75 3.87
C ASP A 84 15.77 2.44 4.58
N GLU A 85 16.45 1.37 4.17
CA GLU A 85 16.20 0.00 4.64
C GLU A 85 14.71 -0.37 4.54
N PRO A 86 14.13 -0.44 3.32
CA PRO A 86 12.68 -0.53 3.12
C PRO A 86 12.07 -1.81 3.67
N LEU A 87 12.86 -2.86 3.93
CA LEU A 87 12.38 -4.11 4.51
C LEU A 87 12.57 -4.18 6.05
N ALA A 88 13.30 -3.22 6.65
CA ALA A 88 13.57 -3.22 8.09
C ALA A 88 12.38 -2.68 8.91
N ARG A 89 11.81 -3.54 9.76
CA ARG A 89 10.73 -3.14 10.67
C ARG A 89 11.28 -2.36 11.85
N ARG A 90 10.73 -1.16 12.10
CA ARG A 90 11.16 -0.27 13.19
C ARG A 90 10.13 -0.26 14.32
N SER A 91 10.59 -0.08 15.56
CA SER A 91 9.70 0.11 16.71
C SER A 91 8.97 1.45 16.65
N SER A 92 7.89 1.57 17.42
CA SER A 92 7.15 2.83 17.56
C SER A 92 8.01 3.93 18.19
N GLY A 93 8.96 3.57 19.05
CA GLY A 93 9.95 4.49 19.63
C GLY A 93 10.87 5.10 18.58
N GLU A 94 11.39 4.29 17.65
CA GLU A 94 12.23 4.76 16.55
C GLU A 94 11.43 5.61 15.54
N MET A 95 10.19 5.21 15.24
CA MET A 95 9.30 5.93 14.32
C MET A 95 8.64 7.17 14.95
N GLY A 96 8.62 7.25 16.29
CA GLY A 96 7.85 8.23 17.07
C GLY A 96 6.33 8.11 16.92
N ARG A 97 5.82 6.97 16.43
CA ARG A 97 4.40 6.67 16.15
C ARG A 97 4.19 5.20 15.78
N HIS A 98 2.96 4.72 15.84
CA HIS A 98 2.63 3.34 15.42
C HIS A 98 2.33 3.22 13.92
N LEU A 99 1.77 4.26 13.30
CA LEU A 99 1.54 4.32 11.86
C LEU A 99 2.15 5.59 11.24
N LEU A 100 2.80 5.45 10.10
CA LEU A 100 3.33 6.55 9.29
C LEU A 100 2.78 6.47 7.86
N LYS A 101 1.99 7.46 7.45
CA LYS A 101 1.62 7.65 6.04
C LYS A 101 2.79 8.31 5.31
N TYR A 102 3.42 7.58 4.40
CA TYR A 102 4.58 8.05 3.63
C TYR A 102 4.26 8.34 2.17
N GLY A 103 3.13 7.84 1.66
CA GLY A 103 2.69 8.08 0.29
C GLY A 103 1.17 8.09 0.15
N SER A 104 0.68 8.73 -0.90
CA SER A 104 -0.72 8.64 -1.32
C SER A 104 -0.86 8.91 -2.81
N GLY A 105 -1.84 8.26 -3.42
CA GLY A 105 -2.12 8.35 -4.85
C GLY A 105 -3.60 8.54 -5.12
N ARG A 106 -3.92 9.07 -6.30
CA ARG A 106 -5.29 9.20 -6.80
C ARG A 106 -5.31 8.89 -8.28
N THR A 107 -6.09 7.89 -8.66
CA THR A 107 -6.20 7.42 -10.04
C THR A 107 -7.63 7.61 -10.54
N VAL A 108 -7.79 8.10 -11.76
CA VAL A 108 -9.11 8.36 -12.34
C VAL A 108 -9.78 7.04 -12.69
N ARG A 109 -10.96 6.77 -12.11
CA ARG A 109 -11.73 5.53 -12.35
C ARG A 109 -12.42 5.50 -13.72
N ASN A 110 -12.67 6.66 -14.33
CA ASN A 110 -13.45 6.83 -15.56
C ASN A 110 -12.77 7.77 -16.57
N SER A 111 -11.51 7.55 -16.92
CA SER A 111 -10.76 8.42 -17.85
C SER A 111 -11.42 8.57 -19.23
N ASN A 112 -12.21 7.59 -19.67
CA ASN A 112 -12.80 7.54 -21.02
C ASN A 112 -14.25 8.07 -21.12
N ARG A 113 -14.74 8.91 -20.19
CA ARG A 113 -16.11 9.46 -20.28
C ARG A 113 -16.17 10.77 -21.07
N LEU A 114 -17.19 10.87 -21.94
CA LEU A 114 -17.48 12.06 -22.76
C LEU A 114 -18.26 13.18 -22.04
N LEU A 115 -18.85 12.91 -20.86
CA LEU A 115 -19.72 13.87 -20.14
C LEU A 115 -19.13 14.29 -18.78
N PRO A 116 -19.29 15.57 -18.36
CA PRO A 116 -18.53 16.22 -17.29
C PRO A 116 -18.99 15.90 -15.85
N TRP A 117 -19.72 14.80 -15.63
CA TRP A 117 -20.13 14.41 -14.28
C TRP A 117 -18.89 14.01 -13.48
N GLY A 118 -18.68 14.67 -12.33
CA GLY A 118 -17.43 14.69 -11.57
C GLY A 118 -16.64 13.39 -11.57
N ALA A 119 -15.34 13.49 -11.89
CA ALA A 119 -14.43 12.35 -11.95
C ALA A 119 -14.52 11.54 -10.65
N LYS A 120 -14.78 10.23 -10.80
CA LYS A 120 -14.66 9.28 -9.70
C LYS A 120 -13.19 8.90 -9.58
N TRP A 121 -12.66 8.98 -8.37
CA TRP A 121 -11.27 8.68 -8.06
C TRP A 121 -11.21 7.38 -7.29
N VAL A 122 -10.18 6.60 -7.56
CA VAL A 122 -9.69 5.58 -6.64
C VAL A 122 -8.52 6.23 -5.91
N ASN A 123 -8.59 6.27 -4.59
CA ASN A 123 -7.54 6.86 -3.77
C ASN A 123 -6.81 5.75 -3.03
N GLU A 124 -5.52 5.95 -2.82
CA GLU A 124 -4.69 5.03 -2.04
C GLU A 124 -3.77 5.78 -1.09
N ALA A 125 -3.39 5.11 0.00
CA ALA A 125 -2.38 5.58 0.94
C ALA A 125 -1.45 4.43 1.31
N ARG A 126 -0.15 4.74 1.36
CA ARG A 126 0.90 3.81 1.74
C ARG A 126 1.36 4.13 3.14
N LEU A 127 1.33 3.13 3.98
CA LEU A 127 1.59 3.21 5.41
C LEU A 127 2.81 2.36 5.75
N ARG A 128 3.57 2.84 6.74
CA ARG A 128 4.55 2.07 7.48
C ARG A 128 4.01 1.86 8.88
N ALA A 129 3.91 0.62 9.29
CA ALA A 129 3.47 0.20 10.62
C ALA A 129 4.69 -0.20 11.47
N SER A 130 4.63 0.13 12.75
CA SER A 130 5.70 -0.20 13.69
C SER A 130 5.73 -1.69 14.04
N ALA A 131 6.78 -2.14 14.73
CA ALA A 131 6.96 -3.51 15.17
C ALA A 131 5.81 -4.05 16.05
N GLU A 132 5.17 -3.16 16.81
CA GLU A 132 4.09 -3.49 17.74
C GLU A 132 2.73 -3.70 17.05
N VAL A 133 2.57 -3.21 15.82
CA VAL A 133 1.29 -3.26 15.08
C VAL A 133 1.15 -4.59 14.34
N ALA A 134 0.32 -5.51 14.80
CA ALA A 134 0.06 -6.77 14.11
C ALA A 134 -0.88 -6.62 12.91
N ALA A 135 -1.85 -5.71 12.98
CA ALA A 135 -2.85 -5.51 11.93
C ALA A 135 -3.29 -4.04 11.82
N VAL A 136 -3.84 -3.66 10.67
CA VAL A 136 -4.48 -2.36 10.44
C VAL A 136 -5.96 -2.56 10.14
N ARG A 137 -6.83 -1.93 10.91
CA ARG A 137 -8.27 -1.93 10.67
C ARG A 137 -8.68 -0.74 9.83
N VAL A 138 -9.45 -1.00 8.76
CA VAL A 138 -10.03 0.01 7.87
C VAL A 138 -11.54 -0.23 7.81
N GLY A 139 -12.28 0.46 8.68
CA GLY A 139 -13.71 0.19 8.86
C GLY A 139 -13.95 -1.26 9.28
N LYS A 140 -14.49 -2.09 8.37
CA LYS A 140 -14.73 -3.53 8.60
C LYS A 140 -13.60 -4.44 8.10
N ARG A 141 -12.66 -3.92 7.32
CA ARG A 141 -11.52 -4.69 6.79
C ARG A 141 -10.40 -4.72 7.83
N VAL A 142 -9.72 -5.85 7.94
CA VAL A 142 -8.51 -6.00 8.76
C VAL A 142 -7.40 -6.47 7.82
N LEU A 143 -6.30 -5.73 7.79
CA LEU A 143 -5.14 -5.98 6.95
C LEU A 143 -3.99 -6.43 7.85
N ASP A 144 -3.52 -7.65 7.69
CA ASP A 144 -2.36 -8.14 8.45
C ASP A 144 -1.10 -7.39 8.05
N VAL A 145 -0.25 -7.09 9.04
CA VAL A 145 1.00 -6.38 8.80
C VAL A 145 2.15 -7.38 8.65
N ALA A 146 2.64 -7.50 7.41
CA ALA A 146 3.83 -8.28 7.08
C ALA A 146 5.08 -7.85 7.87
N GLU A 147 6.11 -8.70 7.88
CA GLU A 147 7.36 -8.44 8.62
C GLU A 147 8.04 -7.13 8.23
N HIS A 148 8.00 -6.72 6.96
CA HIS A 148 8.55 -5.44 6.53
C HIS A 148 7.69 -4.24 6.97
N GLY A 149 6.49 -4.43 7.53
CA GLY A 149 5.67 -3.35 8.09
C GLY A 149 4.99 -2.43 7.06
N HIS A 150 5.01 -2.78 5.77
CA HIS A 150 4.30 -1.98 4.76
C HIS A 150 2.84 -2.41 4.70
N VAL A 151 1.95 -1.44 4.59
CA VAL A 151 0.51 -1.63 4.36
C VAL A 151 0.07 -0.61 3.32
N VAL A 152 -0.83 -1.00 2.45
CA VAL A 152 -1.51 -0.08 1.53
C VAL A 152 -3.00 -0.11 1.82
N VAL A 153 -3.67 1.03 1.69
CA VAL A 153 -5.12 1.17 1.90
C VAL A 153 -5.73 1.84 0.69
N VAL A 154 -6.81 1.27 0.14
CA VAL A 154 -7.57 1.80 -0.99
C VAL A 154 -8.99 2.20 -0.58
N TRP A 155 -9.51 3.27 -1.19
CA TRP A 155 -10.90 3.66 -1.04
C TRP A 155 -11.43 4.44 -2.25
N GLY A 156 -12.71 4.20 -2.59
CA GLY A 156 -13.42 4.92 -3.65
C GLY A 156 -14.19 6.16 -3.17
N ALA A 157 -14.30 6.37 -1.86
CA ALA A 157 -15.02 7.50 -1.28
C ALA A 157 -14.27 8.83 -1.46
N ARG A 158 -14.99 9.95 -1.37
CA ARG A 158 -14.38 11.29 -1.44
C ARG A 158 -13.45 11.59 -0.26
N ARG A 159 -13.77 11.01 0.90
CA ARG A 159 -13.06 11.19 2.16
C ARG A 159 -12.26 9.93 2.46
N GLY A 160 -11.01 10.10 2.88
CA GLY A 160 -10.16 9.06 3.42
C GLY A 160 -10.77 8.44 4.67
N PRO A 161 -10.59 7.12 4.88
CA PRO A 161 -11.02 6.47 6.10
C PRO A 161 -10.11 6.87 7.28
N VAL A 162 -10.62 6.69 8.49
CA VAL A 162 -9.78 6.55 9.69
C VAL A 162 -9.36 5.10 9.78
N VAL A 163 -8.08 4.86 10.01
CA VAL A 163 -7.50 3.53 10.20
C VAL A 163 -6.99 3.37 11.62
N GLU A 164 -7.10 2.17 12.16
CA GLU A 164 -6.65 1.84 13.51
C GLU A 164 -5.47 0.86 13.44
N ALA A 165 -4.41 1.12 14.18
CA ALA A 165 -3.29 0.20 14.37
C ALA A 165 -3.64 -0.75 15.52
N LEU A 166 -3.54 -2.06 15.29
CA LEU A 166 -3.89 -3.08 16.28
C LEU A 166 -2.65 -3.83 16.73
N ALA A 167 -2.55 -4.12 18.03
CA ALA A 167 -1.61 -5.09 18.57
C ALA A 167 -2.05 -6.53 18.24
N SER A 168 -1.20 -7.51 18.57
CA SER A 168 -1.48 -8.94 18.34
C SER A 168 -2.67 -9.47 19.15
N ASP A 169 -3.02 -8.84 20.27
CA ASP A 169 -4.21 -9.14 21.07
C ASP A 169 -5.49 -8.44 20.57
N GLY A 170 -5.38 -7.66 19.49
CA GLY A 170 -6.48 -6.88 18.90
C GLY A 170 -6.76 -5.54 19.57
N SER A 171 -6.00 -5.16 20.60
CA SER A 171 -6.10 -3.84 21.23
C SER A 171 -5.67 -2.74 20.24
N VAL A 172 -6.30 -1.57 20.34
CA VAL A 172 -5.99 -0.41 19.48
C VAL A 172 -4.80 0.34 20.08
N LEU A 173 -3.72 0.46 19.31
CA LEU A 173 -2.50 1.17 19.67
C LEU A 173 -2.52 2.64 19.21
N ASP A 174 -3.12 2.91 18.05
CA ASP A 174 -3.14 4.25 17.43
C ASP A 174 -4.27 4.36 16.40
N ALA A 175 -4.62 5.58 16.00
CA ALA A 175 -5.56 5.85 14.92
C ALA A 175 -5.08 6.99 14.02
N MET A 176 -5.22 6.81 12.69
CA MET A 176 -4.80 7.78 11.69
C MET A 176 -5.93 8.12 10.72
N ASP A 177 -6.18 9.41 10.55
CA ASP A 177 -7.08 9.95 9.52
C ASP A 177 -6.33 10.10 8.18
N LEU A 178 -6.67 9.27 7.19
CA LEU A 178 -5.97 9.25 5.90
C LEU A 178 -6.29 10.46 5.01
N ASP A 179 -7.30 11.25 5.36
CA ASP A 179 -7.65 12.51 4.69
C ASP A 179 -6.63 13.61 5.01
N ARG A 180 -5.87 13.46 6.10
CA ARG A 180 -4.81 14.39 6.47
C ARG A 180 -3.56 14.20 5.60
N PRO A 181 -2.84 15.28 5.28
CA PRO A 181 -1.57 15.17 4.59
C PRO A 181 -0.57 14.35 5.41
N SER A 182 0.38 13.72 4.72
CA SER A 182 1.50 13.05 5.38
C SER A 182 2.24 14.07 6.24
N VAL A 183 2.44 13.74 7.51
CA VAL A 183 3.30 14.51 8.39
C VAL A 183 4.67 13.85 8.33
N PRO A 184 5.75 14.59 8.00
CA PRO A 184 7.10 14.04 8.00
C PRO A 184 7.40 13.30 9.31
N ALA A 185 8.25 12.27 9.24
CA ALA A 185 8.85 11.71 10.44
C ALA A 185 9.53 12.86 11.20
N ARG A 186 9.42 12.87 12.54
CA ARG A 186 10.20 13.84 13.31
C ARG A 186 11.67 13.51 13.07
N SER A 187 12.43 14.45 12.54
CA SER A 187 13.89 14.32 12.48
C SER A 187 14.37 14.04 13.90
N GLN A 188 15.01 12.89 14.09
CA GLN A 188 15.74 12.65 15.34
C GLN A 188 16.91 13.64 15.34
N ALA A 189 16.97 14.48 16.37
CA ALA A 189 18.08 15.40 16.63
C ALA A 189 19.18 14.68 17.41
#